data_AF-A0A127PHP0-F1
#
_entry.id   AF-A0A127PHP0-F1
#
_cell.length_a   1.000
_cell.length_b   1.000
_cell.length_c   1.000
_cell.angle_alpha   90.00
_cell.angle_beta   90.00
_cell.angle_gamma   90.00
#
_symmetry.space_group_name_H-M   'P 1'
#
loop_
_entity.id
_entity.type
_entity.pdbx_description
1 polymer ?
#
loop_
_entity_poly.entity_id
_entity_poly.type
_entity_poly.pdbx_seq_one_letter_code
_entity_poly.pdbx_strand_id
1 'polypeptide(L)'
;MMNDTPEYEMKLSDAQWQMLEPLLIGRAGDPGVSAKDNRRFIEALLWVVLNHAPWSKLPPQFGRSSTAYMRFRRWNECDFWRQLAGSKVGDAGLQGMLDTIVIYGDLYTSRLEQRLSRKAKKASYRATAAAAIPARTPASDESTLHWVALLGS
;
A
#
# COMPACT_ATOMS: atom_id res chain seq x y z
N MET A 1 14.12 -21.35 -15.85
CA MET A 1 12.93 -22.14 -15.44
C MET A 1 12.96 -22.16 -13.92
N MET A 2 12.30 -21.21 -13.25
CA MET A 2 12.30 -21.03 -11.80
C MET A 2 10.86 -20.81 -11.37
N ASN A 3 10.16 -21.89 -11.09
CA ASN A 3 8.87 -21.87 -10.40
C ASN A 3 9.13 -22.20 -8.92
N ASP A 4 9.94 -21.39 -8.24
CA ASP A 4 10.05 -21.43 -6.78
C ASP A 4 9.00 -20.47 -6.19
N THR A 5 7.72 -20.73 -6.48
CA THR A 5 6.67 -20.20 -5.61
C THR A 5 6.63 -21.20 -4.46
N PRO A 6 7.12 -20.86 -3.26
CA PRO A 6 7.11 -21.80 -2.15
C PRO A 6 5.68 -22.33 -2.01
N GLU A 7 5.57 -23.65 -2.01
CA GLU A 7 4.30 -24.35 -1.90
C GLU A 7 3.54 -23.78 -0.70
N TYR A 8 2.26 -23.60 -0.96
CA TYR A 8 1.32 -22.88 -0.14
C TYR A 8 1.10 -23.63 1.18
N GLU A 9 2.01 -23.47 2.14
CA GLU A 9 1.80 -23.97 3.50
C GLU A 9 0.70 -23.09 4.12
N MET A 10 -0.54 -23.58 4.08
CA MET A 10 -1.70 -22.96 4.74
C MET A 10 -1.35 -22.73 6.21
N LYS A 11 -0.93 -21.50 6.54
CA LYS A 11 -0.42 -21.18 7.88
C LYS A 11 -1.49 -21.11 8.95
N LEU A 12 -2.76 -20.97 8.57
CA LEU A 12 -3.86 -20.85 9.51
C LEU A 12 -4.56 -22.20 9.68
N SER A 13 -4.36 -22.81 10.84
CA SER A 13 -5.08 -24.04 11.19
C SER A 13 -6.56 -23.75 11.40
N ASP A 14 -7.40 -24.78 11.27
CA ASP A 14 -8.84 -24.66 11.53
C ASP A 14 -9.13 -24.23 12.98
N ALA A 15 -8.32 -24.67 13.94
CA ALA A 15 -8.44 -24.27 15.33
C ALA A 15 -8.16 -22.77 15.52
N GLN A 16 -7.09 -22.25 14.91
CA GLN A 16 -6.78 -20.82 14.92
C GLN A 16 -7.86 -20.01 14.20
N TRP A 17 -8.40 -20.53 13.09
CA TRP A 17 -9.51 -19.90 12.40
C TRP A 17 -10.76 -19.79 13.29
N GLN A 18 -11.12 -20.86 14.01
CA GLN A 18 -12.27 -20.86 14.93
C GLN A 18 -12.11 -19.84 16.07
N MET A 19 -10.89 -19.59 16.52
CA MET A 19 -10.61 -18.53 17.51
C MET A 19 -10.70 -17.12 16.90
N LEU A 20 -10.23 -16.96 15.65
CA LEU A 20 -10.15 -15.68 14.97
C LEU A 20 -11.50 -15.21 14.42
N GLU A 21 -12.24 -16.10 13.76
CA GLU A 21 -13.51 -15.81 13.08
C GLU A 21 -14.50 -14.99 13.91
N PRO A 22 -14.78 -15.29 15.20
CA PRO A 22 -15.73 -14.52 15.99
C PRO A 22 -15.28 -13.10 16.29
N LEU A 23 -14.00 -12.78 16.13
CA LEU A 23 -13.44 -11.44 16.35
C LEU A 23 -13.44 -10.57 15.08
N LEU A 24 -13.71 -11.18 13.92
CA LEU A 24 -13.74 -10.45 12.64
C LEU A 24 -15.06 -9.73 12.42
N ILE A 25 -14.99 -8.56 11.78
CA ILE A 25 -16.16 -7.84 11.27
C ILE A 25 -16.59 -8.38 9.90
N GLY A 26 -17.90 -8.43 9.64
CA GLY A 26 -18.46 -8.93 8.38
C GLY A 26 -18.62 -10.46 8.39
N ARG A 27 -19.16 -11.00 9.48
CA ARG A 27 -19.44 -12.43 9.67
C ARG A 27 -20.72 -12.85 8.92
N ALA A 28 -20.97 -14.16 8.90
CA ALA A 28 -22.19 -14.70 8.30
C ALA A 28 -23.37 -14.20 9.13
N GLY A 29 -24.25 -13.41 8.51
CA GLY A 29 -25.37 -12.77 9.20
C GLY A 29 -25.21 -11.26 9.42
N ASP A 30 -24.02 -10.69 9.21
CA ASP A 30 -23.87 -9.23 9.20
C ASP A 30 -24.49 -8.65 7.91
N PRO A 31 -25.25 -7.54 7.99
CA PRO A 31 -25.84 -6.91 6.81
C PRO A 31 -24.77 -6.60 5.74
N GLY A 32 -24.89 -7.24 4.57
CA GLY A 32 -24.07 -6.94 3.40
C GLY A 32 -22.73 -7.68 3.27
N VAL A 33 -22.46 -8.77 4.02
CA VAL A 33 -21.16 -9.49 3.94
C VAL A 33 -21.27 -11.01 3.81
N SER A 34 -20.36 -11.61 3.02
CA SER A 34 -20.17 -13.07 2.87
C SER A 34 -18.99 -13.54 3.73
N ALA A 35 -19.27 -14.30 4.79
CA ALA A 35 -18.25 -14.87 5.69
C ALA A 35 -17.22 -15.76 4.99
N LYS A 36 -17.63 -16.41 3.88
CA LYS A 36 -16.78 -17.29 3.08
C LYS A 36 -15.54 -16.57 2.55
N ASP A 37 -15.62 -15.25 2.37
CA ASP A 37 -14.51 -14.43 1.90
C ASP A 37 -13.55 -14.02 3.03
N ASN A 38 -13.91 -14.16 4.31
CA ASN A 38 -13.07 -13.71 5.42
C ASN A 38 -11.85 -14.60 5.61
N ARG A 39 -12.04 -15.92 5.64
CA ARG A 39 -10.91 -16.85 5.79
C ARG A 39 -9.94 -16.70 4.64
N ARG A 40 -10.46 -16.72 3.41
CA ARG A 40 -9.64 -16.53 2.21
C ARG A 40 -8.92 -15.19 2.20
N PHE A 41 -9.55 -14.12 2.70
CA PHE A 41 -8.91 -12.82 2.83
C PHE A 41 -7.79 -12.80 3.88
N ILE A 42 -8.00 -13.40 5.06
CA ILE A 42 -6.96 -13.50 6.08
C ILE A 42 -5.77 -14.32 5.58
N GLU A 43 -6.02 -15.46 4.94
CA GLU A 43 -4.95 -16.27 4.33
C GLU A 43 -4.21 -15.49 3.23
N ALA A 44 -4.92 -14.69 2.43
CA ALA A 44 -4.31 -13.81 1.43
C ALA A 44 -3.39 -12.76 2.06
N LEU A 45 -3.85 -12.14 3.15
CA LEU A 45 -3.07 -11.16 3.90
C LEU A 45 -1.84 -11.81 4.52
N LEU A 46 -1.98 -12.97 5.16
CA LEU A 46 -0.86 -13.71 5.73
C LEU A 46 0.17 -14.06 4.66
N TRP A 47 -0.25 -14.49 3.48
CA TRP A 47 0.67 -14.74 2.37
C TRP A 47 1.47 -13.48 2.00
N VAL A 48 0.80 -12.33 1.88
CA VAL A 48 1.46 -11.06 1.55
C VAL A 48 2.46 -10.65 2.64
N VAL A 49 2.05 -10.73 3.90
CA VAL A 49 2.83 -10.28 5.05
C VAL A 49 4.06 -11.17 5.26
N LEU A 50 3.88 -12.49 5.22
CA LEU A 50 4.93 -13.47 5.51
C LEU A 50 5.96 -13.59 4.38
N ASN A 51 5.55 -13.40 3.13
CA ASN A 51 6.46 -13.40 1.99
C ASN A 51 7.02 -12.00 1.69
N HIS A 52 6.63 -10.98 2.46
CA HIS A 52 6.94 -9.56 2.18
C HIS A 52 6.65 -9.14 0.73
N ALA A 53 5.65 -9.77 0.11
CA ALA A 53 5.36 -9.62 -1.31
C ALA A 53 4.51 -8.36 -1.57
N PRO A 54 4.61 -7.73 -2.75
CA PRO A 54 3.66 -6.70 -3.13
C PRO A 54 2.28 -7.32 -3.41
N TRP A 55 1.20 -6.61 -3.07
CA TRP A 55 -0.17 -7.04 -3.34
C TRP A 55 -0.42 -7.43 -4.81
N SER A 56 0.28 -6.82 -5.78
CA SER A 56 0.18 -7.16 -7.20
C SER A 56 0.64 -8.58 -7.55
N LYS A 57 1.39 -9.23 -6.66
CA LYS A 57 1.87 -10.62 -6.80
C LYS A 57 1.01 -11.63 -6.06
N LEU A 58 -0.10 -11.19 -5.46
CA LEU A 58 -1.02 -12.08 -4.76
C LEU A 58 -1.53 -13.18 -5.73
N PRO A 59 -1.42 -14.47 -5.36
CA PRO A 59 -1.89 -15.56 -6.20
C PRO A 59 -3.39 -15.46 -6.53
N PRO A 60 -3.81 -15.81 -7.76
CA PRO A 60 -5.21 -15.69 -8.19
C PRO A 60 -6.21 -16.50 -7.36
N GLN A 61 -5.77 -17.58 -6.67
CA GLN A 61 -6.65 -18.37 -5.79
C GLN A 61 -7.28 -17.56 -4.66
N PHE A 62 -6.65 -16.45 -4.28
CA PHE A 62 -7.16 -15.51 -3.28
C PHE A 62 -8.16 -14.50 -3.83
N GLY A 63 -8.33 -14.45 -5.14
CA GLY A 63 -9.15 -13.48 -5.85
C GLY A 63 -8.37 -12.24 -6.27
N ARG A 64 -9.10 -11.15 -6.48
CA ARG A 64 -8.55 -9.90 -7.01
C ARG A 64 -7.69 -9.20 -5.96
N SER A 65 -6.40 -9.03 -6.28
CA SER A 65 -5.43 -8.35 -5.43
C SER A 65 -5.85 -6.94 -5.00
N SER A 66 -6.47 -6.17 -5.90
CA SER A 66 -6.97 -4.81 -5.62
C SER A 66 -8.08 -4.80 -4.57
N THR A 67 -9.01 -5.75 -4.64
CA THR A 67 -10.12 -5.89 -3.68
C THR A 67 -9.59 -6.27 -2.29
N ALA A 68 -8.68 -7.26 -2.22
CA ALA A 68 -8.06 -7.66 -0.96
C ALA A 68 -7.26 -6.51 -0.34
N TYR A 69 -6.44 -5.82 -1.14
CA TYR A 69 -5.69 -4.65 -0.68
C TYR A 69 -6.61 -3.55 -0.14
N MET A 70 -7.69 -3.21 -0.85
CA MET A 70 -8.64 -2.20 -0.38
C MET A 70 -9.28 -2.56 0.94
N ARG A 71 -9.63 -3.84 1.15
CA ARG A 71 -10.17 -4.33 2.41
C ARG A 71 -9.15 -4.19 3.54
N PHE A 72 -7.92 -4.66 3.30
CA PHE A 72 -6.81 -4.51 4.25
C PHE A 72 -6.60 -3.05 4.65
N ARG A 73 -6.54 -2.15 3.65
CA ARG A 73 -6.37 -0.72 3.88
C ARG A 73 -7.46 -0.14 4.78
N ARG A 74 -8.73 -0.44 4.47
CA ARG A 74 -9.87 0.03 5.28
C ARG A 74 -9.77 -0.45 6.73
N TRP A 75 -9.46 -1.73 6.96
CA TRP A 75 -9.31 -2.26 8.31
C TRP A 75 -8.12 -1.64 9.04
N ASN A 76 -7.02 -1.39 8.33
CA ASN A 76 -5.85 -0.74 8.90
C ASN A 76 -6.11 0.72 9.27
N GLU A 77 -6.82 1.47 8.44
CA GLU A 77 -7.22 2.87 8.70
C GLU A 77 -8.23 2.98 9.86
N CYS A 78 -9.02 1.94 10.13
CA CYS A 78 -9.93 1.87 11.28
C CYS A 78 -9.27 1.32 12.56
N ASP A 79 -7.95 1.16 12.59
CA ASP A 79 -7.19 0.55 13.69
C ASP A 79 -7.64 -0.87 14.08
N PHE A 80 -8.38 -1.55 13.20
CA PHE A 80 -8.97 -2.85 13.48
C PHE A 80 -7.90 -3.89 13.86
N TRP A 81 -6.78 -3.93 13.13
CA TRP A 81 -5.71 -4.89 13.41
C TRP A 81 -5.07 -4.69 14.79
N ARG A 82 -4.97 -3.43 15.26
CA ARG A 82 -4.39 -3.11 16.57
C ARG A 82 -5.36 -3.50 17.69
N GLN A 83 -6.65 -3.25 17.50
CA GLN A 83 -7.68 -3.69 18.43
C GLN A 83 -7.74 -5.21 18.51
N LEU A 84 -7.67 -5.89 17.36
CA LEU A 84 -7.69 -7.35 17.26
C LEU A 84 -6.46 -7.99 17.91
N ALA A 85 -5.25 -7.45 17.69
CA ALA A 85 -4.06 -7.92 18.38
C ALA A 85 -4.14 -7.64 19.90
N GLY A 86 -4.73 -6.51 20.29
CA GLY A 86 -4.91 -6.11 21.69
C GLY A 86 -5.87 -6.99 22.48
N SER A 87 -6.80 -7.71 21.83
CA SER A 87 -7.73 -8.61 22.52
C SER A 87 -7.08 -9.88 23.07
N LYS A 88 -5.78 -10.10 22.82
CA LYS A 88 -4.96 -11.24 23.30
C LYS A 88 -5.62 -12.59 23.08
N VAL A 89 -5.42 -13.15 21.89
CA VAL A 89 -5.94 -14.49 21.59
C VAL A 89 -5.15 -15.54 22.37
N GLY A 90 -5.83 -16.58 22.86
CA GLY A 90 -5.23 -17.63 23.69
C GLY A 90 -4.22 -18.55 22.99
N ASP A 91 -3.94 -18.33 21.70
CA ASP A 91 -2.96 -19.06 20.92
C ASP A 91 -1.77 -18.15 20.56
N ALA A 92 -0.57 -18.52 21.00
CA ALA A 92 0.63 -17.73 20.79
C ALA A 92 1.03 -17.61 19.32
N GLY A 93 0.78 -18.65 18.52
CA GLY A 93 1.04 -18.63 17.08
C GLY A 93 0.17 -17.62 16.35
N LEU A 94 -1.13 -17.65 16.62
CA LEU A 94 -2.11 -16.70 16.09
C LEU A 94 -1.82 -15.28 16.57
N GLN A 95 -1.47 -15.10 17.84
CA GLN A 95 -1.08 -13.79 18.36
C GLN A 95 0.13 -13.22 17.59
N GLY A 96 1.18 -14.03 17.38
CA GLY A 96 2.34 -13.61 16.59
C GLY A 96 2.00 -13.24 15.15
N MET A 97 1.04 -13.93 14.53
CA MET A 97 0.54 -13.57 13.19
C MET A 97 -0.18 -12.21 13.20
N LEU A 98 -1.03 -11.95 14.20
CA LEU A 98 -1.73 -10.67 14.35
C LEU A 98 -0.74 -9.52 14.57
N ASP A 99 0.25 -9.71 15.44
CA ASP A 99 1.31 -8.72 15.69
C ASP A 99 2.10 -8.41 14.41
N THR A 100 2.39 -9.44 13.60
CA THR A 100 3.07 -9.27 12.31
C THR A 100 2.21 -8.46 11.32
N ILE A 101 0.89 -8.67 11.30
CA ILE A 101 -0.04 -7.88 10.49
C ILE A 101 -0.05 -6.41 10.94
N VAL A 102 -0.04 -6.14 12.24
CA VAL A 102 0.03 -4.78 12.79
C VAL A 102 1.30 -4.07 12.32
N ILE A 103 2.47 -4.71 12.50
CA ILE A 103 3.76 -4.18 12.06
C ILE A 103 3.76 -3.90 10.56
N TYR A 104 3.24 -4.84 9.75
CA TYR A 104 3.11 -4.63 8.32
C TYR A 104 2.20 -3.44 7.99
N GLY A 105 1.07 -3.32 8.67
CA GLY A 105 0.14 -2.19 8.57
C GLY A 105 0.79 -0.85 8.84
N ASP A 106 1.56 -0.75 9.93
CA ASP A 106 2.29 0.48 10.29
C ASP A 106 3.33 0.86 9.25
N LEU A 107 4.12 -0.12 8.79
CA LEU A 107 5.12 0.10 7.75
C LEU A 107 4.48 0.50 6.42
N TYR A 108 3.33 -0.08 6.09
CA TYR A 108 2.61 0.20 4.85
C TYR A 108 2.02 1.62 4.87
N THR A 109 1.33 2.00 5.95
CA THR A 109 0.79 3.36 6.13
C THR A 109 1.91 4.39 6.14
N SER A 110 3.00 4.14 6.87
CA SER A 110 4.18 5.01 6.91
C SER A 110 4.76 5.26 5.51
N ARG A 111 4.87 4.23 4.66
CA ARG A 111 5.33 4.40 3.27
C ARG A 111 4.34 5.19 2.42
N LEU A 112 3.03 4.98 2.61
CA LEU A 112 2.01 5.72 1.88
C LEU A 112 2.05 7.21 2.25
N GLU A 113 2.11 7.51 3.54
CA GLU A 113 2.27 8.86 4.09
C GLU A 113 3.57 9.51 3.61
N GLN A 114 4.69 8.78 3.60
CA GLN A 114 5.94 9.27 3.03
C GLN A 114 5.82 9.57 1.54
N ARG A 115 5.15 8.72 0.74
CA ARG A 115 4.91 8.97 -0.69
C ARG A 115 4.04 10.20 -0.90
N LEU A 116 2.97 10.35 -0.12
CA LEU A 116 2.09 11.52 -0.17
C LEU A 116 2.84 12.78 0.25
N SER A 117 3.62 12.73 1.33
CA SER A 117 4.47 13.83 1.82
C SER A 117 5.53 14.23 0.78
N ARG A 118 6.22 13.26 0.15
CA ARG A 118 7.17 13.52 -0.93
C ARG A 118 6.50 14.16 -2.14
N LYS A 119 5.31 13.68 -2.53
CA LYS A 119 4.52 14.25 -3.63
C LYS A 119 4.11 15.70 -3.32
N ALA A 120 3.65 15.97 -2.11
CA ALA A 120 3.30 17.31 -1.64
C ALA A 120 4.52 18.25 -1.62
N LYS A 121 5.65 17.81 -1.06
CA LYS A 121 6.93 18.55 -1.07
C LYS A 121 7.40 18.87 -2.50
N LYS A 122 7.30 17.90 -3.43
CA LYS A 122 7.64 18.10 -4.84
C LYS A 122 6.71 19.12 -5.51
N ALA A 123 5.41 19.08 -5.22
CA ALA A 123 4.46 20.05 -5.73
C ALA A 123 4.77 21.47 -5.22
N SER A 124 5.07 21.62 -3.92
CA SER A 124 5.50 22.89 -3.32
C SER A 124 6.79 23.41 -3.96
N TYR A 125 7.83 22.59 -4.07
CA TYR A 125 9.09 22.96 -4.73
C TYR A 125 8.86 23.42 -6.17
N ARG A 126 8.04 22.69 -6.94
CA ARG A 126 7.72 23.04 -8.33
C ARG A 126 6.97 24.36 -8.43
N ALA A 127 6.05 24.64 -7.50
CA ALA A 127 5.33 25.91 -7.45
C ALA A 127 6.27 27.08 -7.14
N THR A 128 7.15 26.93 -6.14
CA THR A 128 8.16 27.94 -5.79
C THR A 128 9.14 28.17 -6.94
N ALA A 129 9.62 27.11 -7.59
CA ALA A 129 10.53 27.21 -8.74
C ALA A 129 9.86 27.89 -9.94
N ALA A 130 8.59 27.58 -10.23
CA ALA A 130 7.84 28.23 -11.30
C ALA A 130 7.62 29.74 -11.04
N ALA A 131 7.41 30.13 -9.78
CA ALA A 131 7.28 31.54 -9.40
C ALA A 131 8.63 32.29 -9.37
N ALA A 132 9.74 31.58 -9.17
CA ALA A 132 11.09 32.14 -9.10
C ALA A 132 11.79 32.27 -10.47
N ILE A 133 11.25 31.70 -11.54
CA ILE A 133 11.73 31.97 -12.91
C ILE A 133 11.16 33.35 -13.30
N PRO A 134 11.97 34.43 -13.35
CA PRO A 134 11.46 35.71 -13.83
C PRO A 134 10.99 35.52 -15.27
N ALA A 135 9.83 36.12 -15.61
CA ALA A 135 9.39 36.21 -16.99
C ALA A 135 10.56 36.72 -17.83
N ARG A 136 11.09 35.88 -18.71
CA ARG A 136 12.14 36.25 -19.65
C ARG A 136 11.53 37.34 -20.52
N THR A 137 11.83 38.60 -20.20
CA THR A 137 11.48 39.73 -21.05
C THR A 137 12.05 39.38 -22.42
N PRO A 138 11.26 39.38 -23.52
CA PRO A 138 11.84 39.23 -24.83
C PRO A 138 12.84 40.37 -24.99
N ALA A 139 14.12 40.02 -25.01
CA ALA A 139 15.19 40.98 -25.26
C ALA A 139 14.85 41.64 -26.60
N SER A 140 14.75 42.97 -26.61
CA SER A 140 14.53 43.70 -27.85
C SER A 140 15.63 43.32 -28.82
N ASP A 141 15.21 42.93 -30.02
CA ASP A 141 16.01 42.33 -31.07
C ASP A 141 16.85 43.39 -31.80
N GLU A 142 17.65 44.16 -31.06
CA GLU A 142 18.59 45.14 -31.62
C GLU A 142 20.01 44.57 -31.74
N SER A 143 20.23 43.35 -31.23
CA SER A 143 21.53 42.66 -31.29
C SER A 143 21.66 41.72 -32.50
N THR A 144 20.64 41.61 -33.36
CA THR A 144 20.68 40.74 -34.55
C THR A 144 21.32 41.42 -35.77
N LEU A 145 21.56 42.73 -35.74
CA LEU A 145 22.18 43.47 -36.85
C LEU A 145 23.70 43.64 -36.75
N HIS A 146 24.34 43.25 -35.65
CA HIS A 146 25.78 43.46 -35.45
C HIS A 146 26.66 42.46 -36.21
N TRP A 147 26.25 41.20 -36.37
CA TRP A 147 27.09 40.18 -37.05
C TRP A 147 27.03 40.24 -38.58
N VAL A 148 25.99 40.84 -39.16
CA VAL A 148 25.85 41.00 -40.62
C VAL A 148 26.77 42.11 -41.16
N ALA A 149 27.25 43.02 -40.32
CA ALA A 149 28.18 44.08 -40.70
C ALA A 149 29.65 43.61 -40.88
N LEU A 150 29.99 42.36 -40.57
CA LEU A 150 31.35 41.82 -40.62
C LEU A 150 31.68 40.94 -41.85
N LEU A 151 30.75 40.78 -42.80
CA LEU A 151 30.94 39.97 -44.02
C LEU A 151 30.70 40.75 -45.31
N GLY A 152 31.18 41.98 -45.38
CA GLY A 152 31.11 42.76 -46.62
C GLY A 152 32.14 43.86 -46.67
N SER A 153 33.34 43.54 -47.13
CA SER A 153 34.28 44.48 -47.72
C SER A 153 35.09 43.82 -48.83
#